data_AF-A0A7D5GHB1-F1
#
_entry.id   AF-A0A7D5GHB1-F1
#
_cell.length_a   1.000
_cell.length_b   1.000
_cell.length_c   1.000
_cell.angle_alpha   90.00
_cell.angle_beta   90.00
_cell.angle_gamma   90.00
#
_symmetry.space_group_name_H-M   'P 1'
#
loop_
_entity.id
_entity.type
_entity.pdbx_description
1 polymer ?
#
loop_
_entity_poly.entity_id
_entity_poly.type
_entity_poly.pdbx_seq_one_letter_code
_entity_poly.pdbx_strand_id
1 'polypeptide(L)'
;MAPPTSEQPTPSTEREEIETLLVETIRSLHTRIQAEADTTLDADAERLQLERIRTLAHVTSQYRLLARDADVDEMDAELDLLADVIEWQEGS
;
A
#
# COMPACT_ATOMS: atom_id res chain seq x y z
N MET A 1 -34.65 -19.17 -1.29
CA MET A 1 -33.20 -19.08 -1.59
C MET A 1 -32.91 -17.60 -1.79
N ALA A 2 -32.37 -16.92 -0.79
CA ALA A 2 -31.94 -15.53 -0.95
C ALA A 2 -30.65 -15.51 -1.78
N PRO A 3 -30.43 -14.52 -2.66
CA PRO A 3 -29.18 -14.40 -3.40
C PRO A 3 -28.02 -14.15 -2.42
N PRO A 4 -26.78 -14.58 -2.74
CA PRO A 4 -25.64 -14.21 -1.92
C PRO A 4 -25.52 -12.69 -1.94
N THR A 5 -25.60 -12.07 -0.77
CA THR A 5 -25.28 -10.67 -0.57
C THR A 5 -23.85 -10.47 -1.05
N SER A 6 -23.67 -9.76 -2.17
CA SER A 6 -22.35 -9.28 -2.57
C SER A 6 -21.92 -8.26 -1.53
N GLU A 7 -21.18 -8.71 -0.50
CA GLU A 7 -20.47 -7.83 0.42
C GLU A 7 -19.52 -6.99 -0.44
N GLN A 8 -19.89 -5.72 -0.65
CA GLN A 8 -18.98 -4.75 -1.23
C GLN A 8 -17.83 -4.59 -0.23
N PRO A 9 -16.56 -4.75 -0.65
CA PRO A 9 -15.44 -4.58 0.26
C PRO A 9 -15.51 -3.19 0.88
N THR A 10 -15.32 -3.12 2.20
CA THR A 10 -15.23 -1.84 2.89
C THR A 10 -13.93 -1.14 2.48
N PRO A 11 -13.87 0.21 2.50
CA PRO A 11 -12.69 0.95 2.07
C PRO A 11 -11.40 0.57 2.83
N SER A 12 -11.51 0.09 4.08
CA SER A 12 -10.38 -0.47 4.84
C SER A 12 -9.86 -1.77 4.21
N THR A 13 -10.75 -2.66 3.81
CA THR A 13 -10.40 -3.95 3.21
C THR A 13 -9.77 -3.76 1.82
N GLU A 14 -10.31 -2.86 1.00
CA GLU A 14 -9.75 -2.56 -0.32
C GLU A 14 -8.33 -1.97 -0.19
N ARG A 15 -8.10 -1.11 0.81
CA ARG A 15 -6.77 -0.56 1.10
C ARG A 15 -5.77 -1.64 1.48
N GLU A 16 -6.12 -2.54 2.40
CA GLU A 16 -5.26 -3.65 2.82
C GLU A 16 -4.91 -4.61 1.66
N GLU A 17 -5.88 -4.87 0.78
CA GLU A 17 -5.66 -5.66 -0.44
C GLU A 17 -4.67 -4.98 -1.39
N ILE A 18 -4.84 -3.66 -1.61
CA ILE A 18 -3.91 -2.86 -2.42
C ILE A 18 -2.52 -2.84 -1.78
N GLU A 19 -2.42 -2.66 -0.47
CA GLU A 19 -1.16 -2.69 0.25
C GLU A 19 -0.43 -4.02 0.07
N THR A 20 -1.16 -5.13 0.25
CA THR A 20 -0.63 -6.49 0.06
C THR A 20 -0.08 -6.66 -1.36
N LEU A 21 -0.85 -6.26 -2.36
CA LEU A 21 -0.43 -6.34 -3.77
C LEU A 21 0.83 -5.50 -4.05
N LEU A 22 0.92 -4.30 -3.48
CA LEU A 22 2.10 -3.43 -3.62
C LEU A 22 3.33 -4.10 -3.01
N VAL A 23 3.22 -4.64 -1.79
CA VAL A 23 4.31 -5.33 -1.09
C VAL A 23 4.81 -6.55 -1.86
N GLU A 24 3.89 -7.38 -2.36
CA GLU A 24 4.23 -8.55 -3.17
C GLU A 24 4.94 -8.16 -4.47
N THR A 25 4.46 -7.12 -5.15
CA THR A 25 5.05 -6.60 -6.38
C THR A 25 6.46 -6.05 -6.13
N ILE A 26 6.66 -5.29 -5.05
CA ILE A 26 7.96 -4.76 -4.64
C ILE A 26 8.95 -5.91 -4.40
N ARG A 27 8.55 -6.92 -3.62
CA ARG A 27 9.41 -8.08 -3.32
C ARG A 27 9.79 -8.85 -4.58
N SER A 28 8.81 -9.07 -5.47
CA SER A 28 9.02 -9.78 -6.74
C SER A 28 9.99 -9.03 -7.67
N LEU A 29 9.77 -7.73 -7.86
CA LEU A 29 10.65 -6.89 -8.69
C LEU A 29 12.05 -6.79 -8.09
N HIS A 30 12.16 -6.55 -6.79
CA HIS A 30 13.46 -6.50 -6.11
C HIS A 30 14.23 -7.81 -6.29
N THR A 31 13.57 -8.96 -6.09
CA THR A 31 14.20 -10.27 -6.29
C THR A 31 14.71 -10.47 -7.72
N ARG A 32 13.91 -10.08 -8.72
CA ARG A 32 14.31 -10.17 -10.14
C ARG A 32 15.48 -9.26 -10.49
N ILE A 33 15.47 -8.02 -9.99
CA ILE A 33 16.56 -7.07 -10.19
C ILE A 33 17.86 -7.60 -9.57
N GLN A 34 17.79 -8.14 -8.34
CA GLN A 34 18.94 -8.70 -7.64
C GLN A 34 19.51 -9.93 -8.34
N ALA A 35 18.66 -10.80 -8.88
CA ALA A 35 19.10 -12.01 -9.60
C ALA A 35 19.97 -11.68 -10.83
N GLU A 36 19.79 -10.50 -11.41
CA GLU A 36 20.50 -10.04 -12.62
C GLU A 36 21.58 -8.98 -12.31
N ALA A 37 21.85 -8.67 -11.03
CA ALA A 37 22.72 -7.55 -10.64
C ALA A 37 24.20 -7.75 -11.01
N ASP A 38 24.70 -8.98 -10.92
CA ASP A 38 26.10 -9.33 -11.21
C ASP A 38 26.27 -10.00 -12.59
N THR A 39 25.20 -10.03 -13.39
CA THR A 39 25.23 -10.64 -14.72
C THR A 39 25.59 -9.64 -15.79
N THR A 40 26.37 -10.06 -16.81
CA THR A 40 26.52 -9.27 -18.03
C THR A 40 25.23 -9.38 -18.84
N LEU A 41 24.58 -8.24 -19.07
CA LEU A 41 23.34 -8.16 -19.81
C LEU A 41 23.60 -7.70 -21.24
N ASP A 42 22.75 -8.14 -22.17
CA ASP A 42 22.67 -7.52 -23.49
C ASP A 42 21.86 -6.21 -23.43
N ALA A 43 21.89 -5.43 -24.50
CA ALA A 43 21.29 -4.10 -24.54
C ALA A 43 19.76 -4.11 -24.31
N ASP A 44 19.06 -5.18 -24.67
CA ASP A 44 17.62 -5.29 -24.47
C ASP A 44 17.29 -5.72 -23.04
N ALA A 45 18.09 -6.61 -22.46
CA ALA A 45 18.01 -6.97 -21.06
C ALA A 45 18.34 -5.79 -20.13
N GLU A 46 19.35 -4.97 -20.46
CA GLU A 46 19.65 -3.74 -19.72
C GLU A 46 18.46 -2.76 -19.73
N ARG A 47 17.81 -2.56 -20.89
CA ARG A 47 16.62 -1.72 -20.99
C ARG A 47 15.48 -2.23 -20.12
N LEU A 48 15.22 -3.53 -20.17
CA LEU A 48 14.20 -4.16 -19.35
C LEU A 48 14.52 -4.03 -17.85
N GLN A 49 15.79 -4.16 -17.45
CA GLN A 49 16.20 -4.00 -16.06
C GLN A 49 16.03 -2.54 -15.59
N LEU A 50 16.37 -1.56 -16.43
CA LEU A 50 16.10 -0.14 -16.15
C LEU A 50 14.60 0.14 -15.99
N GLU A 51 13.76 -0.45 -16.82
CA GLU A 51 12.31 -0.33 -16.70
C GLU A 51 11.81 -0.92 -15.38
N ARG A 52 12.27 -2.13 -15.02
CA ARG A 52 11.96 -2.78 -13.73
C ARG A 52 12.37 -1.91 -12.55
N ILE A 53 13.55 -1.28 -12.59
CA ILE A 53 14.02 -0.37 -11.53
C ILE A 53 13.11 0.86 -11.41
N ARG A 54 12.69 1.45 -12.53
CA ARG A 54 11.74 2.58 -12.55
C ARG A 54 10.39 2.17 -11.97
N THR A 55 9.87 1.01 -12.37
CA THR A 55 8.63 0.46 -11.82
C THR A 55 8.76 0.23 -10.32
N LEU A 56 9.86 -0.37 -9.85
CA LEU A 56 10.11 -0.58 -8.42
C LEU A 56 10.10 0.74 -7.64
N ALA A 57 10.76 1.78 -8.16
CA ALA A 57 10.76 3.11 -7.54
C ALA A 57 9.34 3.71 -7.46
N HIS A 58 8.56 3.60 -8.54
CA HIS A 58 7.18 4.08 -8.58
C HIS A 58 6.28 3.34 -7.59
N VAL A 59 6.28 2.00 -7.60
CA VAL A 59 5.46 1.18 -6.71
C VAL A 59 5.83 1.40 -5.25
N THR A 60 7.13 1.54 -4.94
CA THR A 60 7.59 1.88 -3.58
C THR A 60 7.08 3.25 -3.14
N SER A 61 7.02 4.24 -4.05
CA SER A 61 6.44 5.54 -3.74
C SER A 61 4.95 5.43 -3.43
N GLN A 62 4.19 4.66 -4.21
CA GLN A 62 2.76 4.45 -3.97
C GLN A 62 2.51 3.77 -2.62
N TYR A 63 3.31 2.76 -2.27
CA TYR A 63 3.26 2.12 -0.95
C TYR A 63 3.47 3.13 0.19
N ARG A 64 4.47 4.01 0.08
CA ARG A 64 4.76 5.01 1.11
C ARG A 64 3.66 6.07 1.24
N LEU A 65 2.98 6.41 0.15
CA LEU A 65 1.82 7.31 0.18
C LEU A 65 0.66 6.63 0.89
N LEU A 66 0.35 5.38 0.53
CA LEU A 66 -0.74 4.62 1.13
C LEU A 66 -0.56 4.43 2.64
N ALA A 67 0.67 4.12 3.08
CA ALA A 67 1.00 4.00 4.50
C ALA A 67 0.83 5.32 5.25
N ARG A 68 1.25 6.45 4.65
CA ARG A 68 1.05 7.78 5.26
C ARG A 68 -0.42 8.16 5.36
N ASP A 69 -1.21 7.86 4.33
CA ASP A 69 -2.63 8.13 4.35
C ASP A 69 -3.33 7.29 5.44
N ALA A 70 -2.87 6.06 5.67
CA ALA A 70 -3.35 5.23 6.78
C ALA A 70 -2.99 5.82 8.16
N ASP A 71 -1.75 6.28 8.35
CA ASP A 71 -1.33 6.93 9.59
C ASP A 71 -2.18 8.19 9.88
N VAL A 72 -2.50 8.98 8.85
CA VAL A 72 -3.35 10.18 8.99
C VAL A 72 -4.78 9.81 9.37
N ASP A 73 -5.37 8.80 8.72
CA ASP A 73 -6.72 8.32 9.03
C ASP A 73 -6.81 7.79 10.48
N GLU A 74 -5.77 7.11 10.97
CA GLU A 74 -5.70 6.65 12.38
C GLU A 74 -5.65 7.83 13.35
N MET A 75 -4.84 8.85 13.05
CA MET A 75 -4.77 10.07 13.87
C MET A 75 -6.09 10.83 13.91
N ASP A 76 -6.80 10.96 12.79
CA ASP A 76 -8.12 11.61 12.75
C ASP A 76 -9.14 10.84 13.60
N ALA A 77 -9.13 9.50 13.54
CA ALA A 77 -9.98 8.66 14.39
C ALA A 77 -9.65 8.80 15.90
N GLU A 78 -8.37 8.94 16.25
CA GLU A 78 -7.96 9.22 17.64
C GLU A 78 -8.42 10.60 18.13
N LEU A 79 -8.39 11.61 17.25
CA LEU A 79 -8.87 12.96 17.57
C LEU A 79 -10.39 12.99 17.79
N ASP A 80 -11.16 12.26 16.97
CA ASP A 80 -12.60 12.12 17.14
C ASP A 80 -12.94 11.44 18.49
N LEU A 81 -12.24 10.36 18.83
CA LEU A 81 -12.37 9.69 20.14
C LEU A 81 -12.05 10.62 21.31
N LEU A 82 -11.02 11.46 21.18
CA LEU A 82 -10.65 12.42 22.22
C LEU A 82 -11.71 13.53 22.37
N ALA A 83 -12.27 14.01 21.24
CA ALA A 83 -13.32 15.01 21.24
C ALA A 83 -14.58 14.51 21.96
N ASP A 84 -15.00 13.26 21.69
CA ASP A 84 -16.15 12.62 22.36
C ASP A 84 -15.95 12.54 23.89
N VAL A 85 -14.74 12.22 24.34
CA VAL A 85 -14.42 12.15 25.78
C VAL A 85 -14.49 13.54 26.44
N ILE A 86 -14.00 14.58 25.76
CA ILE A 86 -14.04 15.95 26.27
C ILE A 86 -15.49 16.44 26.35
N GLU A 87 -16.30 16.22 25.31
CA GLU A 87 -17.72 16.59 25.30
C GLU A 87 -18.50 15.89 26.43
N TRP A 88 -18.17 14.62 26.69
CA TRP A 88 -18.78 13.86 27.78
C TRP A 88 -18.40 14.38 29.18
N GLN A 89 -17.22 14.99 29.34
CA GLN A 89 -16.77 15.59 30.60
C GLN A 89 -17.33 16.99 30.85
N GLU A 90 -17.60 17.77 29.79
CA GLU A 90 -18.19 19.11 29.91
C GLU A 90 -19.73 19.10 30.06
N GLY A 91 -20.37 17.98 29.72
CA GLY A 91 -21.81 17.78 29.83
C GLY A 91 -22.33 17.16 31.14
N SER A 92 -21.46 16.85 32.11
CA SER A 92 -21.81 16.27 33.43
C SER A 92 -21.68 17.27 34.57
#